data_AF-A0A7C3ZN74-F1
#
_entry.id   AF-A0A7C3ZN74-F1
#
_cell.length_a   1.000
_cell.length_b   1.000
_cell.length_c   1.000
_cell.angle_alpha   90.00
_cell.angle_beta   90.00
_cell.angle_gamma   90.00
#
_symmetry.space_group_name_H-M   'P 1'
#
loop_
_entity.id
_entity.type
_entity.pdbx_description
1 polymer ?
#
loop_
_entity_poly.entity_id
_entity_poly.type
_entity_poly.pdbx_seq_one_letter_code
_entity_poly.pdbx_strand_id
1 'polypeptide(L)'
;MDAIILMSNSLKSGLDVIQGFEMVSKDLLPPISDEFALVIKNYQLGMPFEKSLGVMEERVSSKMLSYMIRAIVLQRQIGGNLTKVFERIVIDIREESKLEEKTKALTAQQRIQSIVVAIMPWVMVSVMFLFQTDVMIRFYSTPIGIFTAIFCVIWMSIGIKVVSSLGKIRV
;
A
#
# COMPACT_ATOMS: atom_id res chain seq x y z
N MET A 1 11.77 1.81 -6.85
CA MET A 1 11.98 3.20 -6.38
C MET A 1 13.39 3.68 -6.73
N ASP A 2 14.42 2.93 -6.36
CA ASP A 2 15.83 3.34 -6.54
C ASP A 2 16.21 3.64 -7.99
N ALA A 3 15.74 2.84 -8.96
CA ALA A 3 15.93 3.11 -10.39
C ALA A 3 15.42 4.50 -10.81
N ILE A 4 14.26 4.90 -10.32
CA ILE A 4 13.62 6.17 -10.70
C ILE A 4 14.36 7.34 -10.04
N ILE A 5 14.83 7.17 -8.80
CA ILE A 5 15.67 8.15 -8.10
C ILE A 5 17.00 8.34 -8.84
N LEU A 6 17.65 7.24 -9.20
CA LEU A 6 18.92 7.25 -9.92
C LEU A 6 18.74 7.94 -11.28
N MET A 7 17.72 7.56 -12.06
CA MET A 7 17.35 8.26 -13.29
C MET A 7 17.11 9.75 -13.09
N SER A 8 16.33 10.15 -12.07
CA SER A 8 16.07 11.57 -11.79
C SER A 8 17.37 12.33 -11.51
N ASN A 9 18.29 11.74 -10.74
CA ASN A 9 19.57 12.34 -10.42
C ASN A 9 20.50 12.41 -11.65
N SER A 10 20.55 11.36 -12.47
CA SER A 10 21.31 11.33 -13.72
C SER A 10 20.83 12.43 -14.67
N LEU A 11 19.52 12.55 -14.88
CA LEU A 11 18.93 13.58 -15.75
C LEU A 11 19.12 15.01 -15.20
N LYS A 12 19.14 15.19 -13.87
CA LYS A 12 19.48 16.46 -13.23
C LYS A 12 20.93 16.87 -13.44
N SER A 13 21.83 15.88 -13.47
CA SER A 13 23.25 16.12 -13.75
C SER A 13 23.54 16.42 -15.22
N GLY A 14 22.51 16.44 -16.08
CA GLY A 14 22.63 16.74 -17.51
C GLY A 14 22.93 15.53 -18.39
N LEU A 15 22.90 14.32 -17.83
CA LEU A 15 23.01 13.09 -18.62
C LEU A 15 21.76 12.88 -19.46
N ASP A 16 21.93 12.25 -20.62
CA ASP A 16 20.79 11.82 -21.44
C ASP A 16 20.10 10.59 -20.82
N VAL A 17 18.84 10.35 -21.19
CA VAL A 17 18.03 9.24 -20.70
C VAL A 17 18.70 7.90 -20.93
N ILE A 18 19.34 7.70 -22.08
CA ILE A 18 20.03 6.44 -22.39
C ILE A 18 21.19 6.22 -21.42
N GLN A 19 21.99 7.25 -21.13
CA GLN A 19 23.07 7.18 -20.14
C GLN A 19 22.54 6.93 -18.73
N GLY A 20 21.39 7.52 -18.38
CA GLY A 20 20.70 7.20 -17.13
C GLY A 20 20.33 5.72 -17.05
N PHE A 21 19.77 5.14 -18.12
CA PHE A 21 19.44 3.71 -18.16
C PHE A 21 20.68 2.81 -18.03
N GLU A 22 21.82 3.21 -18.61
CA GLU A 22 23.10 2.51 -18.42
C GLU A 22 23.62 2.58 -16.98
N MET A 23 23.39 3.69 -16.29
CA MET A 23 23.78 3.83 -14.88
C MET A 23 22.92 2.93 -14.01
N VAL A 24 21.61 2.90 -14.25
CA VAL A 24 20.67 2.00 -13.54
C VAL A 24 21.01 0.53 -13.75
N SER A 25 21.41 0.14 -14.95
CA SER A 25 21.76 -1.25 -15.23
C SER A 25 23.06 -1.71 -14.55
N LYS A 26 23.96 -0.77 -14.21
CA LYS A 26 25.24 -1.06 -13.54
C LYS A 26 25.18 -0.92 -12.02
N ASP A 27 24.44 0.07 -11.52
CA ASP A 27 24.47 0.45 -10.10
C ASP A 27 23.40 -0.25 -9.24
N LEU A 28 22.38 -0.85 -9.86
CA LEU A 28 21.36 -1.62 -9.16
C LEU A 28 21.58 -3.12 -9.23
N LEU A 29 20.86 -3.84 -8.37
CA LEU A 29 20.86 -5.30 -8.31
C LEU A 29 19.75 -5.91 -9.19
N PRO A 30 19.92 -7.18 -9.61
CA PRO A 30 18.85 -7.95 -10.24
C PRO A 30 17.60 -8.05 -9.35
N PRO A 31 16.38 -8.07 -9.91
CA PRO A 31 16.05 -8.17 -11.35
C PRO A 31 16.00 -6.80 -12.09
N ILE A 32 16.14 -5.68 -11.38
CA ILE A 32 15.98 -4.35 -11.97
C ILE A 32 17.13 -4.03 -12.94
N SER A 33 18.36 -4.34 -12.55
CA SER A 33 19.54 -4.19 -13.41
C SER A 33 19.36 -4.89 -14.76
N ASP A 34 18.81 -6.10 -14.73
CA ASP A 34 18.71 -6.98 -15.89
C ASP A 34 17.69 -6.46 -16.90
N GLU A 35 16.55 -5.95 -16.43
CA GLU A 35 15.54 -5.37 -17.30
C GLU A 35 16.04 -4.07 -17.97
N PHE A 36 16.72 -3.20 -17.22
CA PHE A 36 17.33 -1.98 -17.78
C PHE A 36 18.50 -2.32 -18.73
N ALA A 37 19.32 -3.33 -18.39
CA ALA A 37 20.38 -3.83 -19.26
C ALA A 37 19.83 -4.38 -20.57
N LEU A 38 18.69 -5.08 -20.54
CA LEU A 38 18.03 -5.58 -21.73
C LEU A 38 17.57 -4.45 -22.66
N VAL A 39 17.01 -3.37 -22.11
CA VAL A 39 16.61 -2.19 -22.88
C VAL A 39 17.82 -1.57 -23.59
N ILE A 40 18.94 -1.38 -22.86
CA ILE A 40 20.18 -0.86 -23.43
C ILE A 40 20.73 -1.80 -24.50
N LYS A 41 20.75 -3.10 -24.24
CA LYS A 41 21.22 -4.11 -25.21
C LYS A 41 20.40 -4.08 -26.50
N ASN A 42 19.07 -4.05 -26.40
CA ASN A 42 18.19 -3.97 -27.57
C ASN A 42 18.41 -2.67 -28.34
N TYR A 43 18.59 -1.55 -27.63
CA TYR A 43 18.91 -0.27 -28.23
C TYR A 43 20.25 -0.30 -28.99
N GLN A 44 21.31 -0.86 -28.39
CA GLN A 44 22.62 -1.02 -29.03
C GLN A 44 22.59 -1.96 -30.25
N LEU A 45 21.65 -2.92 -30.28
CA LEU A 45 21.39 -3.79 -31.44
C LEU A 45 20.60 -3.11 -32.55
N GLY A 46 20.31 -1.80 -32.43
CA GLY A 46 19.61 -1.00 -33.44
C GLY A 46 18.09 -0.98 -33.29
N MET A 47 17.53 -1.57 -32.22
CA MET A 47 16.10 -1.42 -31.94
C MET A 47 15.81 0.01 -31.47
N PRO A 48 14.73 0.67 -31.96
CA PRO A 48 14.31 1.95 -31.41
C PRO A 48 14.11 1.85 -29.90
N PHE A 49 14.55 2.87 -29.16
CA PHE A 49 14.48 2.86 -27.69
C PHE A 49 13.03 2.74 -27.20
N GLU A 50 12.08 3.41 -27.85
CA GLU A 50 10.65 3.35 -27.55
C GLU A 50 10.13 1.91 -27.67
N LYS A 51 10.59 1.19 -28.71
CA LYS A 51 10.24 -0.22 -28.92
C LYS A 51 10.90 -1.11 -27.86
N SER A 52 12.14 -0.81 -27.48
CA SER A 52 12.87 -1.52 -26.43
C SER A 52 12.18 -1.37 -25.06
N LEU A 53 11.67 -0.17 -24.75
CA LEU A 53 10.85 0.06 -23.55
C LEU A 53 9.53 -0.73 -23.60
N GLY A 54 8.87 -0.82 -24.77
CA GLY A 54 7.66 -1.64 -24.92
C GLY A 54 7.89 -3.12 -24.59
N VAL A 55 9.04 -3.69 -24.98
CA VAL A 55 9.42 -5.06 -24.62
C VAL A 55 9.59 -5.22 -23.10
N MET A 56 10.16 -4.21 -22.42
CA MET A 56 10.26 -4.20 -20.95
C MET A 56 8.87 -4.09 -20.30
N GLU A 57 7.98 -3.28 -20.86
CA GLU A 57 6.59 -3.11 -20.39
C GLU A 57 5.84 -4.46 -20.39
N GLU A 58 5.93 -5.21 -21.49
CA GLU A 58 5.29 -6.52 -21.63
C GLU A 58 5.83 -7.54 -20.61
N ARG A 59 7.14 -7.56 -20.38
CA ARG A 59 7.78 -8.52 -19.46
C ARG A 59 7.48 -8.25 -17.98
N VAL A 60 7.54 -6.99 -17.56
CA VAL A 60 7.39 -6.62 -16.14
C VAL A 60 5.91 -6.46 -15.78
N SER A 61 5.04 -6.09 -16.73
CA SER A 61 3.59 -5.97 -16.54
C SER A 61 3.17 -5.16 -15.30
N SER A 62 3.90 -4.06 -15.02
CA SER A 62 3.60 -3.15 -13.90
C SER A 62 2.89 -1.89 -14.40
N LYS A 63 1.72 -1.59 -13.81
CA LYS A 63 0.93 -0.39 -14.14
C LYS A 63 1.74 0.90 -14.01
N MET A 64 2.59 0.99 -12.99
CA MET A 64 3.44 2.15 -12.76
C MET A 64 4.53 2.29 -13.83
N LEU A 65 5.16 1.17 -14.21
CA LEU A 65 6.15 1.14 -15.27
C LEU A 65 5.54 1.57 -16.61
N SER A 66 4.35 1.07 -16.94
CA SER A 66 3.59 1.48 -18.13
C SER A 66 3.36 2.99 -18.18
N TYR A 67 2.95 3.60 -17.07
CA TYR A 67 2.78 5.06 -17.01
C TYR A 67 4.09 5.80 -17.21
N MET A 68 5.16 5.35 -16.55
CA MET A 68 6.50 5.94 -16.71
C MET A 68 6.98 5.84 -18.17
N ILE A 69 6.89 4.68 -18.80
CA ILE A 69 7.30 4.46 -20.19
C ILE A 69 6.53 5.38 -21.12
N ARG A 70 5.20 5.47 -20.99
CA ARG A 70 4.37 6.36 -21.79
C ARG A 70 4.77 7.82 -21.62
N ALA A 71 5.05 8.25 -20.39
CA ALA A 71 5.52 9.61 -20.12
C ALA A 71 6.89 9.88 -20.76
N ILE A 72 7.83 8.93 -20.70
CA ILE A 72 9.15 9.03 -21.35
C ILE A 72 9.00 9.14 -22.86
N VAL A 73 8.23 8.24 -23.48
CA VAL A 73 8.00 8.20 -24.93
C VAL A 73 7.36 9.51 -25.41
N LEU A 74 6.28 9.95 -24.75
CA LEU A 74 5.58 11.18 -25.09
C LEU A 74 6.49 12.41 -24.97
N GLN A 75 7.18 12.54 -23.83
CA GLN A 75 8.04 13.69 -23.57
C GLN A 75 9.22 13.75 -24.54
N ARG A 76 9.75 12.60 -24.95
CA ARG A 76 10.86 12.54 -25.91
C ARG A 76 10.42 12.90 -27.33
N GLN A 77 9.22 12.50 -27.75
CA GLN A 77 8.66 12.88 -29.07
C GLN A 77 8.47 14.40 -29.21
N ILE A 78 8.07 15.08 -28.14
CA ILE A 78 7.85 16.53 -28.15
C ILE A 78 9.09 17.35 -27.72
N GLY A 79 10.23 16.68 -27.45
CA GLY A 79 11.47 17.35 -27.01
C GLY A 79 11.38 18.00 -25.62
N GLY A 80 10.49 17.52 -24.77
CA GLY A 80 10.25 18.09 -23.46
C GLY A 80 11.31 17.71 -22.41
N ASN A 81 11.24 18.36 -21.25
CA ASN A 81 12.16 18.13 -20.15
C ASN A 81 11.84 16.80 -19.41
N LEU A 82 12.65 15.77 -19.65
CA LEU A 82 12.54 14.45 -19.00
C LEU A 82 12.92 14.50 -17.51
N THR A 83 13.80 15.41 -17.11
CA THR A 83 14.14 15.65 -15.71
C THR A 83 12.88 15.96 -14.88
N LYS A 84 12.00 16.83 -15.37
CA LYS A 84 10.71 17.14 -14.72
C LYS A 84 9.78 15.94 -14.61
N VAL A 85 9.78 15.06 -15.62
CA VAL A 85 8.96 13.83 -15.62
C VAL A 85 9.43 12.91 -14.51
N PHE A 86 10.72 12.62 -14.43
CA PHE A 86 11.27 11.74 -13.39
C PHE A 86 11.16 12.36 -11.99
N GLU A 87 11.37 13.66 -11.83
CA GLU A 87 11.13 14.37 -10.55
C GLU A 87 9.70 14.19 -10.06
N ARG A 88 8.72 14.38 -10.96
CA ARG A 88 7.31 14.19 -10.63
C ARG A 88 7.02 12.75 -10.22
N ILE A 89 7.51 11.76 -10.95
CA ILE A 89 7.33 10.35 -10.60
C ILE A 89 7.95 10.04 -9.22
N VAL A 90 9.12 10.59 -8.88
CA VAL A 90 9.72 10.41 -7.55
C VAL A 90 8.82 10.99 -6.45
N ILE A 91 8.23 12.17 -6.67
CA ILE A 91 7.29 12.79 -5.73
C ILE A 91 6.05 11.91 -5.57
N ASP A 92 5.46 11.48 -6.68
CA ASP A 92 4.23 10.69 -6.70
C ASP A 92 4.42 9.35 -5.94
N ILE A 93 5.54 8.63 -6.15
CA ILE A 93 5.86 7.40 -5.38
C ILE A 93 5.96 7.68 -3.88
N ARG A 94 6.63 8.77 -3.51
CA ARG A 94 6.82 9.12 -2.10
C ARG A 94 5.50 9.50 -1.44
N GLU A 95 4.61 10.15 -2.17
CA GLU A 95 3.25 10.46 -1.68
C GLU A 95 2.42 9.18 -1.52
N GLU A 96 2.46 8.27 -2.50
CA GLU A 96 1.79 6.98 -2.42
C GLU A 96 2.28 6.15 -1.22
N SER A 97 3.60 6.02 -1.04
CA SER A 97 4.19 5.32 0.12
C SER A 97 3.75 5.95 1.45
N LYS A 98 3.70 7.28 1.54
CA LYS A 98 3.18 7.97 2.74
C LYS A 98 1.70 7.68 2.96
N LEU A 99 0.89 7.57 1.90
CA LEU A 99 -0.52 7.23 2.01
C LEU A 99 -0.71 5.78 2.47
N GLU A 100 0.10 4.83 1.97
CA GLU A 100 0.12 3.45 2.44
C GLU A 100 0.50 3.36 3.93
N GLU A 101 1.52 4.11 4.36
CA GLU A 101 1.89 4.16 5.79
C GLU A 101 0.79 4.76 6.65
N LYS A 102 0.17 5.88 6.20
CA LYS A 102 -0.96 6.51 6.90
C LYS A 102 -2.16 5.58 6.99
N THR A 103 -2.52 4.90 5.91
CA THR A 103 -3.65 3.97 5.90
C THR A 103 -3.36 2.76 6.79
N LYS A 104 -2.13 2.24 6.79
CA LYS A 104 -1.69 1.18 7.72
C LYS A 104 -1.75 1.62 9.19
N ALA A 105 -1.31 2.84 9.49
CA ALA A 105 -1.38 3.41 10.84
C ALA A 105 -2.83 3.60 11.30
N LEU A 106 -3.69 4.19 10.46
CA LEU A 106 -5.10 4.42 10.75
C LEU A 106 -5.85 3.10 10.94
N THR A 107 -5.61 2.11 10.09
CA THR A 107 -6.22 0.76 10.24
C THR A 107 -5.72 0.05 11.49
N ALA A 108 -4.45 0.21 11.88
CA ALA A 108 -3.94 -0.31 13.15
C ALA A 108 -4.63 0.34 14.36
N GLN A 109 -4.78 1.67 14.36
CA GLN A 109 -5.50 2.40 15.40
C GLN A 109 -6.96 1.94 15.51
N GLN A 110 -7.66 1.81 14.38
CA GLN A 110 -9.05 1.34 14.35
C GLN A 110 -9.18 -0.09 14.89
N ARG A 111 -8.25 -0.99 14.57
CA ARG A 111 -8.22 -2.35 15.13
C ARG A 111 -8.06 -2.36 16.64
N ILE A 112 -7.17 -1.52 17.18
CA ILE A 112 -6.98 -1.42 18.64
C ILE A 112 -8.26 -0.90 19.30
N GLN A 113 -8.85 0.17 18.79
CA GLN A 113 -10.11 0.71 19.33
C GLN A 113 -11.25 -0.31 19.28
N SER A 114 -11.32 -1.10 18.20
CA SER A 114 -12.31 -2.17 18.04
C SER A 114 -12.17 -3.25 19.11
N ILE A 115 -10.94 -3.65 19.43
CA ILE A 115 -10.66 -4.62 20.50
C ILE A 115 -11.05 -4.05 21.86
N VAL A 116 -10.71 -2.79 22.14
CA VAL A 116 -11.05 -2.14 23.41
C VAL A 116 -12.57 -2.12 23.62
N VAL A 117 -13.34 -1.70 22.61
CA VAL A 117 -14.81 -1.66 22.67
C VAL A 117 -15.40 -3.08 22.81
N ALA A 118 -14.82 -4.07 22.14
CA ALA A 118 -15.29 -5.47 22.23
C ALA A 118 -15.09 -6.07 23.63
N ILE A 119 -14.02 -5.70 24.34
CA ILE A 119 -13.70 -6.20 25.68
C ILE A 119 -14.50 -5.48 26.77
N MET A 120 -14.90 -4.22 26.55
CA MET A 120 -15.54 -3.38 27.57
C MET A 120 -16.74 -4.02 28.30
N PRO A 121 -17.71 -4.66 27.60
CA PRO A 121 -18.86 -5.26 28.28
C PRO A 121 -18.48 -6.44 29.18
N TRP A 122 -17.46 -7.22 28.79
CA TRP A 122 -16.94 -8.32 29.60
C TRP A 122 -16.29 -7.83 30.89
N VAL A 123 -15.55 -6.72 30.79
CA VAL A 123 -14.97 -6.04 31.96
C VAL A 123 -16.08 -5.54 32.88
N MET A 124 -17.11 -4.89 32.35
CA MET A 124 -18.25 -4.43 33.15
C MET A 124 -18.95 -5.59 33.86
N VAL A 125 -19.27 -6.68 33.16
CA VAL A 125 -19.90 -7.87 33.78
C VAL A 125 -19.00 -8.43 34.89
N SER A 126 -17.69 -8.55 34.65
CA SER A 126 -16.73 -9.06 35.63
C SER A 126 -16.68 -8.17 36.88
N VAL A 127 -16.63 -6.85 36.71
CA VAL A 127 -16.65 -5.88 37.82
C VAL A 127 -17.96 -5.99 38.61
N MET A 128 -19.12 -6.02 37.93
CA MET A 128 -20.41 -6.16 38.61
C MET A 128 -20.51 -7.48 39.40
N PHE A 129 -19.93 -8.57 38.89
CA PHE A 129 -19.89 -9.85 39.58
C PHE A 129 -19.03 -9.82 40.86
N LEU A 130 -17.97 -9.00 40.88
CA LEU A 130 -17.11 -8.82 42.06
C LEU A 130 -17.73 -7.92 43.12
N PHE A 131 -18.43 -6.85 42.73
CA PHE A 131 -19.00 -5.87 43.68
C PHE A 131 -20.43 -6.23 44.13
N GLN A 132 -21.22 -6.90 43.30
CA GLN A 132 -22.64 -7.19 43.55
C GLN A 132 -23.02 -8.62 43.14
N THR A 133 -22.31 -9.60 43.69
CA THR A 133 -22.47 -11.03 43.36
C THR A 133 -23.91 -11.53 43.58
N ASP A 134 -24.53 -11.20 44.71
CA ASP A 134 -25.90 -11.64 45.04
C ASP A 134 -26.96 -11.11 44.07
N VAL A 135 -26.80 -9.87 43.60
CA VAL A 135 -27.71 -9.24 42.63
C VAL A 135 -27.57 -9.90 41.27
N MET A 136 -26.33 -10.15 40.83
CA MET A 136 -26.05 -10.82 39.56
C MET A 136 -26.59 -12.26 39.54
N ILE A 137 -26.37 -13.04 40.60
CA ILE A 137 -26.89 -14.42 40.69
C ILE A 137 -28.41 -14.44 40.63
N ARG A 138 -29.11 -13.54 41.35
CA ARG A 138 -30.58 -13.42 41.27
C ARG A 138 -31.05 -13.02 39.87
N PHE A 139 -30.35 -12.10 39.21
CA PHE A 139 -30.67 -11.67 37.85
C PHE A 139 -30.59 -12.85 36.87
N TYR A 140 -29.48 -13.59 36.85
CA TYR A 140 -29.31 -14.75 35.96
C TYR A 140 -30.18 -15.96 36.33
N SER A 141 -30.71 -16.04 37.56
CA SER A 141 -31.66 -17.08 37.96
C SER A 141 -33.09 -16.86 37.44
N THR A 142 -33.41 -15.65 36.97
CA THR A 142 -34.75 -15.30 36.47
C THR A 142 -34.85 -15.53 34.96
N PRO A 143 -35.97 -16.04 34.41
CA PRO A 143 -36.13 -16.26 32.96
C PRO A 143 -35.85 -15.01 32.10
N ILE A 144 -36.24 -13.83 32.60
CA ILE A 144 -35.94 -12.54 31.96
C ILE A 144 -34.44 -12.26 31.89
N GLY A 145 -33.66 -12.58 32.94
CA GLY A 145 -32.22 -12.33 32.96
C GLY A 145 -31.43 -13.24 32.02
N ILE A 146 -31.88 -14.49 31.83
CA ILE A 146 -31.30 -15.41 30.85
C ILE A 146 -31.58 -14.90 29.43
N PHE A 147 -32.82 -14.46 29.15
CA PHE A 147 -33.19 -13.94 27.84
C PHE A 147 -32.40 -12.68 27.46
N THR A 148 -32.25 -11.73 28.39
CA THR A 148 -31.46 -10.51 28.15
C THR A 148 -29.98 -10.82 27.95
N ALA A 149 -29.42 -11.79 28.69
CA ALA A 149 -28.04 -12.22 28.50
C ALA A 149 -27.80 -12.82 27.10
N ILE A 150 -28.69 -13.70 26.64
CA ILE A 150 -28.63 -14.27 25.28
C ILE A 150 -28.73 -13.17 24.23
N PHE A 151 -29.67 -12.23 24.40
CA PHE A 151 -29.81 -11.08 23.50
C PHE A 151 -28.55 -10.22 23.44
N CYS A 152 -27.93 -9.92 24.60
CA CYS A 152 -26.68 -9.17 24.66
C CYS A 152 -25.53 -9.89 23.94
N VAL A 153 -25.39 -11.21 24.12
CA VAL A 153 -24.34 -11.99 23.46
C VAL A 153 -24.52 -12.00 21.94
N ILE A 154 -25.77 -12.16 21.46
CA ILE A 154 -26.09 -12.08 20.03
C ILE A 154 -25.77 -10.68 19.49
N TRP A 155 -26.21 -9.63 20.19
CA TRP A 155 -25.98 -8.25 19.79
C TRP A 155 -24.49 -7.88 19.75
N MET A 156 -23.71 -8.30 20.77
CA MET A 156 -22.26 -8.14 20.78
C MET A 156 -21.59 -8.91 19.64
N SER A 157 -22.03 -10.13 19.36
CA SER A 157 -21.49 -10.94 18.26
C SER A 157 -21.70 -10.27 16.90
N ILE A 158 -22.88 -9.66 16.69
CA ILE A 158 -23.18 -8.86 15.50
C ILE A 158 -22.28 -7.62 15.45
N GLY A 159 -22.16 -6.87 16.56
CA GLY A 159 -21.30 -5.69 16.65
C GLY A 159 -19.84 -5.99 16.32
N ILE A 160 -19.28 -7.07 16.88
CA ILE A 160 -17.91 -7.51 16.60
C ILE A 160 -17.75 -7.91 15.13
N LYS A 161 -18.73 -8.59 14.52
CA LYS A 161 -18.70 -8.93 13.08
C LYS A 161 -18.74 -7.69 12.19
N VAL A 162 -19.57 -6.70 12.51
CA VAL A 162 -19.66 -5.44 11.74
C VAL A 162 -18.34 -4.66 11.84
N VAL A 163 -17.80 -4.52 13.05
CA VAL A 163 -16.56 -3.77 13.28
C VAL A 163 -15.34 -4.47 12.67
N SER A 164 -15.25 -5.80 12.79
CA SER A 164 -14.17 -6.58 12.16
C SER A 164 -14.27 -6.63 10.63
N SER A 165 -15.48 -6.51 10.07
CA SER A 165 -15.70 -6.34 8.63
C SER A 165 -15.12 -5.02 8.15
N LEU A 166 -15.37 -3.91 8.87
CA LEU A 166 -14.81 -2.58 8.52
C LEU A 166 -13.28 -2.57 8.50
N GLY A 167 -12.61 -3.31 9.40
CA GLY A 167 -11.14 -3.45 9.41
C GLY A 167 -10.56 -4.39 8.34
N LYS A 168 -11.41 -5.08 7.58
CA LYS A 168 -11.07 -5.97 6.45
C LYS A 168 -11.47 -5.39 5.10
N ILE A 169 -12.23 -4.29 5.05
CA ILE A 169 -12.48 -3.58 3.79
C ILE A 169 -11.14 -3.01 3.33
N ARG A 170 -10.52 -3.78 2.46
CA ARG A 170 -9.21 -3.58 1.86
C ARG A 170 -9.36 -2.55 0.74
N VAL A 171 -8.34 -1.72 0.59
CA VAL A 171 -7.98 -1.14 -0.71
C VAL A 171 -7.73 -2.27 -1.71
#